data_AF-A0A7S2LKH3-F1
#
_entry.id   AF-A0A7S2LKH3-F1
#
_cell.length_a   1.000
_cell.length_b   1.000
_cell.length_c   1.000
_cell.angle_alpha   90.00
_cell.angle_beta   90.00
_cell.angle_gamma   90.00
#
_symmetry.space_group_name_H-M   'P 1'
#
loop_
_entity.id
_entity.type
_entity.pdbx_description
1 polymer ?
#
loop_
_entity_poly.entity_id
_entity_poly.type
_entity_poly.pdbx_seq_one_letter_code
_entity_poly.pdbx_strand_id
1 'polypeptide(L)'
;MAHAESTDPAHALSWCCDDYRPRSLQQFHLVLWLALQLVGLLCQASLLSEISANLAAFEATLAEHCASARLGRGGFCLGPRWNVSLSSVLHFSPVRGQDKDDFDVVLPEAQAFGPFRVASVPPTFLLGVEPLPPNAGARWRAQVVPGQWSPPPLPPMEREGEYFHVVKGTRSMSGVPWSGSVSVLAGTSGEAQVRVTAVDPHIEHLEEIHQQRQCSFEQSWENFSFRHNGQHHMVLARTQFAMRLFLAASCIVVAVMLSRATCSMGGTNGALLRRVIVLKCLAQDFPQQICIVAYMYGWYATNGLRCQMCLFHPLHCGQESPLHWTNLLACAATALSAASSQLLIKAKAKTARPAWDDGHDEDCVAGVFRFALVCLSVLPFLTAIYLSPMWFHYDHIVLVMFVTALPCVSGWLMLCCGWLLVVFKDGFDESL
;
A
#
# COMPACT_ATOMS: atom_id res chain seq x y z
N MET A 1 3.86 35.08 -32.44
CA MET A 1 3.60 34.53 -31.09
C MET A 1 2.23 33.84 -31.04
N ALA A 2 1.96 32.89 -31.94
CA ALA A 2 0.68 32.18 -32.03
C ALA A 2 0.83 30.64 -31.95
N HIS A 3 2.03 30.13 -31.65
CA HIS A 3 2.34 28.69 -31.61
C HIS A 3 2.58 28.14 -30.20
N ALA A 4 2.42 28.97 -29.15
CA ALA A 4 2.62 28.52 -27.77
C ALA A 4 1.32 28.11 -27.05
N GLU A 5 0.15 28.40 -27.61
CA GLU A 5 -1.14 27.98 -27.02
C GLU A 5 -1.51 26.53 -27.36
N SER A 6 -0.98 25.96 -28.45
CA SER A 6 -1.37 24.62 -28.92
C SER A 6 -0.70 23.45 -28.18
N THR A 7 0.22 23.71 -27.27
CA THR A 7 0.95 22.67 -26.51
C THR A 7 0.63 22.67 -25.02
N ASP A 8 -0.32 23.48 -24.56
CA ASP A 8 -0.77 23.43 -23.16
C ASP A 8 -1.56 22.12 -22.91
N PRO A 9 -1.05 21.17 -22.11
CA PRO A 9 -1.76 19.93 -21.81
C PRO A 9 -3.10 20.19 -21.09
N ALA A 10 -3.23 21.34 -20.39
CA ALA A 10 -4.51 21.75 -19.83
C ALA A 10 -5.50 22.17 -20.94
N HIS A 11 -5.02 22.71 -22.07
CA HIS A 11 -5.86 23.01 -23.23
C HIS A 11 -6.38 21.72 -23.86
N ALA A 12 -5.52 20.72 -24.11
CA ALA A 12 -5.91 19.41 -24.65
C ALA A 12 -6.95 18.68 -23.78
N LEU A 13 -6.80 18.71 -22.45
CA LEU A 13 -7.79 18.16 -21.50
C LEU A 13 -9.07 19.01 -21.41
N SER A 14 -8.94 20.34 -21.50
CA SER A 14 -10.09 21.25 -21.45
C SER A 14 -10.90 21.29 -22.74
N TRP A 15 -10.30 20.90 -23.87
CA TRP A 15 -10.93 20.92 -25.19
C TRP A 15 -12.04 19.89 -25.34
N CYS A 16 -11.90 18.67 -24.79
CA CYS A 16 -13.04 17.74 -24.62
C CYS A 16 -14.18 18.36 -23.80
N CYS A 17 -13.89 19.37 -22.98
CA CYS A 17 -14.85 20.08 -22.16
C CYS A 17 -15.26 21.46 -22.74
N ASP A 18 -14.74 21.88 -23.90
CA ASP A 18 -15.06 23.21 -24.47
C ASP A 18 -16.48 23.26 -25.05
N ASP A 19 -16.98 22.11 -25.49
CA ASP A 19 -18.39 21.84 -25.77
C ASP A 19 -19.22 21.61 -24.50
N TYR A 20 -18.83 22.16 -23.36
CA TYR A 20 -19.65 22.19 -22.15
C TYR A 20 -19.75 23.64 -21.68
N ARG A 21 -20.82 24.36 -22.04
CA ARG A 21 -21.06 25.69 -21.43
C ARG A 21 -21.32 25.48 -19.94
N PRO A 22 -20.73 26.30 -19.04
CA PRO A 22 -21.20 26.30 -17.65
C PRO A 22 -22.73 26.49 -17.70
N ARG A 23 -23.49 25.68 -16.94
CA ARG A 23 -24.88 26.06 -16.65
C ARG A 23 -24.83 27.52 -16.16
N SER A 24 -25.86 28.32 -16.44
CA SER A 24 -26.22 29.37 -15.48
C SER A 24 -26.34 28.62 -14.15
N LEU A 25 -25.28 28.65 -13.34
CA LEU A 25 -25.10 27.70 -12.26
C LEU A 25 -26.33 27.83 -11.40
N GLN A 26 -27.20 26.83 -11.46
CA GLN A 26 -28.32 26.79 -10.56
C GLN A 26 -27.68 26.76 -9.18
N GLN A 27 -27.87 27.83 -8.43
CA GLN A 27 -27.23 28.07 -7.14
C GLN A 27 -27.28 26.82 -6.25
N PHE A 28 -28.37 26.06 -6.36
CA PHE A 28 -28.56 24.75 -5.77
C PHE A 28 -27.42 23.74 -6.05
N HIS A 29 -27.01 23.53 -7.30
CA HIS A 29 -25.96 22.56 -7.66
C HIS A 29 -24.60 22.96 -7.10
N LEU A 30 -24.30 24.27 -7.09
CA LEU A 30 -23.06 24.79 -6.51
C LEU A 30 -23.05 24.60 -4.99
N VAL A 31 -24.16 24.92 -4.32
CA VAL A 31 -24.31 24.74 -2.87
C VAL A 31 -24.22 23.26 -2.50
N LEU A 32 -24.89 22.37 -3.24
CA LEU A 32 -24.80 20.93 -3.03
C LEU A 32 -23.37 20.41 -3.23
N TRP A 33 -22.68 20.86 -4.29
CA TRP A 33 -21.28 20.51 -4.51
C TRP A 33 -20.40 20.99 -3.35
N LEU A 34 -20.53 22.25 -2.91
CA LEU A 34 -19.79 22.79 -1.77
C LEU A 34 -20.06 22.03 -0.48
N ALA A 35 -21.30 21.64 -0.23
CA ALA A 35 -21.66 20.82 0.94
C ALA A 35 -20.97 19.46 0.91
N LEU A 36 -20.94 18.77 -0.25
CA LEU A 36 -20.24 17.51 -0.42
C LEU A 36 -18.72 17.67 -0.26
N GLN A 37 -18.14 18.78 -0.74
CA GLN A 37 -16.72 19.09 -0.51
C GLN A 37 -16.41 19.28 0.98
N LEU A 38 -17.29 19.98 1.72
CA LEU A 38 -17.11 20.19 3.15
C LEU A 38 -17.21 18.89 3.95
N VAL A 39 -18.16 18.02 3.63
CA VAL A 39 -18.24 16.68 4.22
C VAL A 39 -16.97 15.88 3.93
N GLY A 40 -16.49 15.91 2.67
CA GLY A 40 -15.23 15.31 2.27
C GLY A 40 -14.02 15.80 3.09
N LEU A 41 -13.92 17.11 3.30
CA LEU A 41 -12.87 17.73 4.13
C LEU A 41 -12.89 17.22 5.57
N LEU A 42 -14.07 17.15 6.19
CA LEU A 42 -14.22 16.68 7.57
C LEU A 42 -13.84 15.20 7.71
N CYS A 43 -14.32 14.34 6.80
CA CYS A 43 -13.97 12.93 6.81
C CYS A 43 -12.47 12.72 6.52
N GLN A 44 -11.88 13.51 5.63
CA GLN A 44 -10.44 13.48 5.35
C GLN A 44 -9.60 13.92 6.55
N ALA A 45 -10.02 14.95 7.28
CA ALA A 45 -9.36 15.38 8.50
C ALA A 45 -9.44 14.29 9.59
N SER A 46 -10.59 13.64 9.74
CA SER A 46 -10.77 12.50 10.65
C SER A 46 -9.84 11.35 10.29
N LEU A 47 -9.76 10.97 9.01
CA LEU A 47 -8.86 9.93 8.54
C LEU A 47 -7.39 10.30 8.76
N LEU A 48 -7.01 11.55 8.51
CA LEU A 48 -5.65 12.03 8.76
C LEU A 48 -5.29 11.95 10.25
N SER A 49 -6.24 12.26 11.13
CA SER A 49 -6.07 12.12 12.59
C SER A 49 -5.81 10.66 12.96
N GLU A 50 -6.57 9.73 12.40
CA GLU A 50 -6.38 8.29 12.61
C GLU A 50 -5.01 7.80 12.10
N ILE A 51 -4.63 8.13 10.86
CA ILE A 51 -3.31 7.80 10.29
C ILE A 51 -2.19 8.31 11.20
N SER A 52 -2.35 9.53 11.73
CA SER A 52 -1.36 10.16 12.61
C SER A 52 -1.27 9.44 13.96
N ALA A 53 -2.39 9.05 14.56
CA ALA A 53 -2.43 8.30 15.80
C ALA A 53 -1.80 6.91 15.64
N ASN A 54 -2.11 6.24 14.53
CA ASN A 54 -1.57 4.94 14.19
C ASN A 54 -0.04 4.97 13.97
N LEU A 55 0.46 5.98 13.26
CA LEU A 55 1.91 6.18 13.09
C LEU A 55 2.60 6.49 14.41
N ALA A 56 2.01 7.36 15.24
CA ALA A 56 2.56 7.70 16.55
C ALA A 56 2.59 6.49 17.50
N ALA A 57 1.55 5.65 17.48
CA ALA A 57 1.51 4.43 18.27
C ALA A 57 2.60 3.43 17.84
N PHE A 58 2.85 3.30 16.53
CA PHE A 58 3.95 2.49 16.01
C PHE A 58 5.31 3.02 16.45
N GLU A 59 5.55 4.32 16.30
CA GLU A 59 6.82 4.94 16.71
C GLU A 59 7.05 4.84 18.22
N ALA A 60 6.00 4.99 19.03
CA ALA A 60 6.06 4.79 20.47
C ALA A 60 6.40 3.33 20.83
N THR A 61 5.77 2.37 20.17
CA THR A 61 6.04 0.93 20.36
C THR A 61 7.49 0.59 20.00
N LEU A 62 8.01 1.13 18.90
CA LEU A 62 9.41 0.96 18.53
C LEU A 62 10.35 1.67 19.51
N ALA A 63 10.03 2.87 19.96
CA ALA A 63 10.86 3.58 20.92
C ALA A 63 10.95 2.81 22.25
N GLU A 64 9.82 2.29 22.73
CA GLU A 64 9.75 1.53 23.98
C GLU A 64 10.51 0.20 23.90
N HIS A 65 10.35 -0.54 22.80
CA HIS A 65 10.85 -1.91 22.70
C HIS A 65 12.19 -2.06 21.97
N CYS A 66 12.59 -1.08 21.16
CA CYS A 66 13.80 -1.13 20.35
C CYS A 66 14.92 -0.21 20.83
N ALA A 67 14.65 0.79 21.67
CA ALA A 67 15.67 1.79 22.04
C ALA A 67 16.90 1.17 22.73
N SER A 68 16.68 0.19 23.61
CA SER A 68 17.77 -0.52 24.30
C SER A 68 18.51 -1.51 23.39
N ALA A 69 17.80 -2.14 22.44
CA ALA A 69 18.38 -3.14 21.54
C ALA A 69 19.34 -2.53 20.51
N ARG A 70 19.07 -1.30 20.02
CA ARG A 70 19.95 -0.58 19.08
C ARG A 70 21.36 -0.33 19.62
N LEU A 71 21.54 -0.32 20.94
CA LEU A 71 22.81 0.01 21.58
C LEU A 71 23.70 -1.21 21.92
N GLY A 72 23.19 -2.45 21.83
CA GLY A 72 23.88 -3.60 22.44
C GLY A 72 23.94 -4.92 21.67
N ARG A 73 23.11 -5.17 20.66
CA ARG A 73 22.99 -6.51 20.02
C ARG A 73 22.83 -6.46 18.50
N GLY A 74 23.87 -6.03 17.78
CA GLY A 74 23.89 -6.14 16.31
C GLY A 74 22.91 -5.22 15.56
N GLY A 75 22.20 -4.31 16.25
CA GLY A 75 21.35 -3.30 15.61
C GLY A 75 19.89 -3.70 15.35
N PHE A 76 19.47 -4.93 15.68
CA PHE A 76 18.11 -5.40 15.39
C PHE A 76 17.15 -5.15 16.55
N CYS A 77 15.97 -4.66 16.21
CA CYS A 77 14.88 -4.64 17.16
C CYS A 77 14.14 -5.97 17.16
N LEU A 78 14.45 -6.81 18.15
CA LEU A 78 13.62 -7.98 18.45
C LEU A 78 12.45 -7.56 19.36
N GLY A 79 12.67 -6.63 20.29
CA GLY A 79 11.69 -6.30 21.33
C GLY A 79 11.89 -7.18 22.58
N PRO A 80 11.13 -6.93 23.67
CA PRO A 80 11.42 -7.52 24.98
C PRO A 80 10.98 -8.99 25.12
N ARG A 81 10.09 -9.48 24.26
CA ARG A 81 9.41 -10.79 24.43
C ARG A 81 10.08 -11.93 23.67
N TRP A 82 11.40 -11.91 23.55
CA TRP A 82 12.14 -12.87 22.78
C TRP A 82 13.21 -13.54 23.62
N ASN A 83 13.15 -14.88 23.72
CA ASN A 83 14.14 -15.66 24.44
C ASN A 83 15.18 -16.21 23.45
N VAL A 84 16.45 -15.91 23.70
CA VAL A 84 17.54 -16.45 22.88
C VAL A 84 17.74 -17.91 23.27
N SER A 85 17.19 -18.81 22.46
CA SER A 85 17.29 -20.26 22.66
C SER A 85 18.64 -20.81 22.23
N LEU A 86 19.28 -20.14 21.27
CA LEU A 86 20.63 -20.45 20.79
C LEU A 86 21.32 -19.16 20.35
N SER A 87 22.61 -19.03 20.68
CA SER A 87 23.51 -18.06 20.05
C SER A 87 24.89 -18.68 19.95
N SER A 88 25.33 -18.99 18.72
CA SER A 88 26.62 -19.61 18.44
C SER A 88 27.34 -18.84 17.33
N VAL A 89 28.67 -18.72 17.45
CA VAL A 89 29.52 -18.21 16.37
C VAL A 89 30.20 -19.40 15.72
N LEU A 90 30.00 -19.56 14.41
CA LEU A 90 30.55 -20.62 13.58
C LEU A 90 31.77 -20.06 12.83
N HIS A 91 32.86 -20.83 12.78
CA HIS A 91 34.16 -20.40 12.26
C HIS A 91 34.55 -21.17 11.02
N PHE A 92 34.48 -20.54 9.84
CA PHE A 92 34.81 -21.16 8.57
C PHE A 92 36.24 -20.78 8.17
N SER A 93 37.18 -21.70 8.38
CA SER A 93 38.56 -21.53 7.92
C SER A 93 38.69 -21.94 6.44
N PRO A 94 39.45 -21.20 5.62
CA PRO A 94 39.74 -21.61 4.26
C PRO A 94 40.54 -22.93 4.27
N VAL A 95 40.21 -23.85 3.36
CA VAL A 95 40.90 -25.15 3.22
C VAL A 95 42.31 -24.90 2.70
N ARG A 96 43.32 -25.01 3.57
CA ARG A 96 44.74 -24.87 3.19
C ARG A 96 45.16 -26.06 2.32
N GLY A 97 45.63 -25.79 1.10
CA GLY A 97 46.22 -26.80 0.21
C GLY A 97 45.52 -27.01 -1.13
N GLN A 98 44.54 -26.19 -1.48
CA GLN A 98 43.94 -26.19 -2.82
C GLN A 98 44.61 -25.10 -3.68
N ASP A 99 45.83 -25.38 -4.15
CA ASP A 99 46.61 -24.55 -5.10
C ASP A 99 45.98 -24.51 -6.51
N LYS A 100 44.67 -24.23 -6.61
CA LYS A 100 44.04 -23.99 -7.91
C LYS A 100 43.79 -22.50 -8.09
N ASP A 101 44.63 -21.93 -8.93
CA ASP A 101 44.34 -20.77 -9.77
C ASP A 101 42.97 -20.98 -10.45
N ASP A 102 41.90 -20.51 -9.83
CA ASP A 102 40.71 -19.88 -10.44
C ASP A 102 39.57 -19.87 -9.41
N PHE A 103 39.34 -18.69 -8.83
CA PHE A 103 38.10 -18.09 -8.26
C PHE A 103 37.12 -18.88 -7.37
N ASP A 104 37.22 -20.18 -7.19
CA ASP A 104 36.28 -20.99 -6.38
C ASP A 104 36.95 -21.51 -5.10
N VAL A 105 37.08 -20.61 -4.12
CA VAL A 105 37.41 -21.02 -2.73
C VAL A 105 36.26 -21.90 -2.22
N VAL A 106 36.49 -23.21 -2.16
CA VAL A 106 35.55 -24.18 -1.57
C VAL A 106 35.66 -24.08 -0.04
N LEU A 107 34.70 -23.40 0.58
CA LEU A 107 34.56 -23.36 2.04
C LEU A 107 34.16 -24.74 2.58
N PRO A 108 34.58 -25.11 3.81
CA PRO A 108 34.42 -26.45 4.36
C PRO A 108 32.97 -26.93 4.49
N GLU A 109 32.81 -28.22 4.78
CA GLU A 109 31.54 -28.88 5.12
C GLU A 109 30.69 -28.03 6.08
N ALA A 110 29.37 -28.05 5.89
CA ALA A 110 28.43 -27.25 6.64
C ALA A 110 28.64 -27.41 8.15
N GLN A 111 28.72 -26.30 8.89
CA GLN A 111 28.89 -26.35 10.34
C GLN A 111 27.55 -26.49 11.03
N ALA A 112 27.45 -27.51 11.88
CA ALA A 112 26.24 -27.78 12.64
C ALA A 112 26.07 -26.81 13.82
N PHE A 113 24.82 -26.51 14.16
CA PHE A 113 24.42 -25.77 15.35
C PHE A 113 23.26 -26.46 16.06
N GLY A 114 23.14 -26.25 17.37
CA GLY A 114 22.17 -26.92 18.24
C GLY A 114 22.78 -28.05 19.10
N PRO A 115 21.95 -28.84 19.81
CA PRO A 115 20.49 -28.79 19.84
C PRO A 115 19.95 -27.61 20.67
N PHE A 116 18.78 -27.08 20.31
CA PHE A 116 18.02 -26.11 21.12
C PHE A 116 16.53 -26.49 21.16
N ARG A 117 15.76 -25.96 22.11
CA ARG A 117 14.32 -26.22 22.23
C ARG A 117 13.54 -24.93 22.06
N VAL A 118 12.33 -25.06 21.52
CA VAL A 118 11.39 -23.97 21.27
C VAL A 118 10.16 -24.24 22.15
N ALA A 119 9.75 -23.27 22.94
CA ALA A 119 8.65 -23.37 23.88
C ALA A 119 7.28 -23.21 23.20
N SER A 120 7.20 -22.47 22.09
CA SER A 120 5.93 -22.18 21.44
C SER A 120 5.24 -23.44 20.85
N VAL A 121 3.92 -23.39 20.75
CA VAL A 121 3.09 -24.48 20.20
C VAL A 121 2.11 -23.91 19.14
N PRO A 122 2.29 -24.21 17.84
CA PRO A 122 3.40 -24.95 17.25
C PRO A 122 4.76 -24.24 17.44
N PRO A 123 5.89 -24.97 17.33
CA PRO A 123 7.21 -24.37 17.44
C PRO A 123 7.41 -23.38 16.30
N THR A 124 7.65 -22.13 16.67
CA THR A 124 7.86 -20.99 15.78
C THR A 124 9.01 -20.20 16.37
N PHE A 125 10.06 -19.95 15.61
CA PHE A 125 11.23 -19.21 16.09
C PHE A 125 11.87 -18.43 14.95
N LEU A 126 12.69 -17.45 15.29
CA LEU A 126 13.52 -16.73 14.34
C LEU A 126 14.90 -17.36 14.29
N LEU A 127 15.33 -17.75 13.09
CA LEU A 127 16.72 -18.08 12.81
C LEU A 127 17.41 -16.84 12.23
N GLY A 128 18.22 -16.17 13.04
CA GLY A 128 19.13 -15.13 12.59
C GLY A 128 20.45 -15.72 12.14
N VAL A 129 20.90 -15.36 10.95
CA VAL A 129 22.24 -15.70 10.44
C VAL A 129 22.92 -14.40 10.04
N GLU A 130 23.99 -14.07 10.75
CA GLU A 130 24.73 -12.82 10.64
C GLU A 130 26.20 -13.12 10.33
N PRO A 131 26.64 -12.95 9.08
CA PRO A 131 28.05 -12.93 8.75
C PRO A 131 28.74 -11.76 9.49
N LEU A 132 29.83 -12.05 10.20
CA LEU A 132 30.56 -11.05 10.98
C LEU A 132 31.68 -10.40 10.14
N PRO A 133 32.12 -9.18 10.48
CA PRO A 133 33.29 -8.56 9.87
C PRO A 133 34.53 -9.48 9.93
N PRO A 134 35.37 -9.51 8.88
CA PRO A 134 35.35 -8.64 7.70
C PRO A 134 34.35 -9.03 6.61
N ASN A 135 33.63 -10.15 6.76
CA ASN A 135 32.81 -10.76 5.70
C ASN A 135 31.31 -10.53 5.90
N ALA A 136 30.90 -9.33 6.31
CA ALA A 136 29.50 -9.02 6.64
C ALA A 136 28.52 -9.22 5.47
N GLY A 137 29.01 -9.20 4.23
CA GLY A 137 28.23 -9.46 3.01
C GLY A 137 28.34 -10.90 2.48
N ALA A 138 28.85 -11.87 3.25
CA ALA A 138 29.01 -13.22 2.75
C ALA A 138 27.66 -13.86 2.39
N ARG A 139 27.63 -14.62 1.29
CA ARG A 139 26.49 -15.48 0.94
C ARG A 139 26.57 -16.76 1.74
N TRP A 140 25.44 -17.22 2.25
CA TRP A 140 25.36 -18.42 3.07
C TRP A 140 24.10 -19.22 2.75
N ARG A 141 24.15 -20.49 3.13
CA ARG A 141 23.02 -21.41 3.09
C ARG A 141 22.83 -22.05 4.46
N ALA A 142 21.64 -21.91 5.02
CA ALA A 142 21.27 -22.52 6.30
C ALA A 142 20.18 -23.57 6.09
N GLN A 143 20.26 -24.65 6.84
CA GLN A 143 19.24 -25.70 6.88
C GLN A 143 18.92 -26.00 8.33
N VAL A 144 17.64 -26.19 8.65
CA VAL A 144 17.20 -26.53 9.99
C VAL A 144 16.39 -27.81 9.94
N VAL A 145 16.63 -28.68 10.92
CA VAL A 145 16.00 -29.98 11.07
C VAL A 145 15.48 -30.15 12.50
N PRO A 146 14.22 -30.57 12.67
CA PRO A 146 13.75 -31.05 13.96
C PRO A 146 14.41 -32.41 14.25
N GLY A 147 14.77 -32.65 15.51
CA GLY A 147 15.55 -33.80 15.94
C GLY A 147 14.84 -35.15 15.83
N GLN A 148 15.68 -36.18 15.67
CA GLN A 148 15.48 -37.64 15.77
C GLN A 148 14.34 -38.33 15.00
N TRP A 149 13.30 -37.63 14.57
CA TRP A 149 12.32 -38.12 13.61
C TRP A 149 12.52 -37.37 12.31
N SER A 150 12.31 -38.03 11.17
CA SER A 150 12.67 -37.53 9.84
C SER A 150 11.46 -36.96 9.08
N PRO A 151 10.80 -35.85 9.51
CA PRO A 151 10.09 -35.06 8.53
C PRO A 151 11.12 -34.58 7.50
N PRO A 152 10.72 -34.36 6.24
CA PRO A 152 11.62 -33.79 5.25
C PRO A 152 12.23 -32.50 5.83
N PRO A 153 13.55 -32.31 5.70
CA PRO A 153 14.20 -31.11 6.19
C PRO A 153 13.54 -29.89 5.55
N LEU A 154 13.47 -28.79 6.30
CA LEU A 154 12.97 -27.55 5.72
C LEU A 154 13.83 -27.16 4.51
N PRO A 155 13.23 -26.53 3.48
CA PRO A 155 13.99 -26.06 2.32
C PRO A 155 15.21 -25.25 2.79
N PRO A 156 16.40 -25.50 2.22
CA PRO A 156 17.57 -24.72 2.59
C PRO A 156 17.32 -23.24 2.25
N MET A 157 17.65 -22.38 3.19
CA MET A 157 17.56 -20.94 3.04
C MET A 157 18.89 -20.44 2.50
N GLU A 158 18.85 -19.62 1.46
CA GLU A 158 20.05 -19.06 0.87
C GLU A 158 19.92 -17.55 0.71
N ARG A 159 20.85 -16.81 1.32
CA ARG A 159 20.82 -15.34 1.39
C ARG A 159 22.24 -14.76 1.42
N GLU A 160 22.32 -13.46 1.18
CA GLU A 160 23.52 -12.65 1.30
C GLU A 160 23.36 -11.69 2.48
N GLY A 161 24.43 -11.50 3.25
CA GLY A 161 24.43 -10.63 4.41
C GLY A 161 23.60 -11.15 5.56
N GLU A 162 23.23 -10.28 6.49
CA GLU A 162 22.45 -10.66 7.65
C GLU A 162 20.96 -10.83 7.32
N TYR A 163 20.35 -11.90 7.84
CA TYR A 163 18.93 -12.15 7.66
C TYR A 163 18.33 -12.97 8.80
N PHE A 164 17.07 -12.68 9.14
CA PHE A 164 16.26 -13.42 10.09
C PHE A 164 15.11 -14.11 9.35
N HIS A 165 15.06 -15.44 9.44
CA HIS A 165 13.98 -16.23 8.86
C HIS A 165 13.04 -16.77 9.95
N VAL A 166 11.75 -16.74 9.68
CA VAL A 166 10.75 -17.33 10.57
C VAL A 166 10.64 -18.82 10.25
N VAL A 167 11.10 -19.66 11.18
CA VAL A 167 10.94 -21.11 11.08
C VAL A 167 9.69 -21.54 11.83
N LYS A 168 8.79 -22.25 11.15
CA LYS A 168 7.57 -22.80 11.73
C LYS A 168 7.51 -24.31 11.55
N GLY A 169 7.41 -25.03 12.65
CA GLY A 169 7.14 -26.46 12.67
C GLY A 169 5.65 -26.77 12.80
N THR A 170 5.32 -28.05 12.76
CA THR A 170 3.96 -28.54 13.05
C THR A 170 3.76 -28.74 14.55
N ARG A 171 2.51 -28.80 15.03
CA ARG A 171 2.22 -29.10 16.44
C ARG A 171 2.83 -30.43 16.93
N SER A 172 3.04 -31.39 16.02
CA SER A 172 3.72 -32.67 16.33
C SER A 172 5.22 -32.51 16.62
N MET A 173 5.81 -31.35 16.32
CA MET A 173 7.23 -31.04 16.59
C MET A 173 7.42 -30.28 17.91
N SER A 174 6.36 -30.00 18.67
CA SER A 174 6.47 -29.32 19.97
C SER A 174 7.30 -30.16 20.96
N GLY A 175 8.26 -29.52 21.63
CA GLY A 175 9.18 -30.16 22.58
C GLY A 175 10.33 -30.95 21.94
N VAL A 176 10.36 -31.10 20.60
CA VAL A 176 11.45 -31.73 19.87
C VAL A 176 12.65 -30.78 19.82
N PRO A 177 13.88 -31.24 20.07
CA PRO A 177 15.08 -30.41 19.91
C PRO A 177 15.31 -30.09 18.44
N TRP A 178 15.70 -28.87 18.13
CA TRP A 178 16.04 -28.40 16.78
C TRP A 178 17.56 -28.33 16.64
N SER A 179 18.05 -28.67 15.45
CA SER A 179 19.44 -28.50 15.05
C SER A 179 19.47 -27.99 13.62
N GLY A 180 20.62 -27.52 13.17
CA GLY A 180 20.77 -27.13 11.78
C GLY A 180 22.21 -27.10 11.36
N SER A 181 22.44 -26.67 10.13
CA SER A 181 23.77 -26.46 9.59
C SER A 181 23.81 -25.19 8.76
N VAL A 182 24.92 -24.47 8.81
CA VAL A 182 25.19 -23.33 7.92
C VAL A 182 26.43 -23.63 7.09
N SER A 183 26.35 -23.36 5.79
CA SER A 183 27.50 -23.29 4.90
C SER A 183 27.63 -21.88 4.34
N VAL A 184 28.85 -21.44 4.10
CA VAL A 184 29.14 -20.16 3.44
C VAL A 184 29.41 -20.47 1.96
N LEU A 185 28.66 -19.83 1.07
CA LEU A 185 28.69 -20.05 -0.37
C LEU A 185 29.61 -19.02 -1.04
N ALA A 186 30.90 -19.32 -1.08
CA ALA A 186 31.95 -18.63 -1.85
C ALA A 186 32.37 -17.21 -1.40
N GLY A 187 33.63 -16.86 -1.73
CA GLY A 187 34.09 -15.49 -1.96
C GLY A 187 34.96 -14.82 -0.90
N THR A 188 35.14 -15.42 0.28
CA THR A 188 35.92 -14.77 1.34
C THR A 188 37.39 -15.23 1.28
N SER A 189 38.32 -14.29 1.07
CA SER A 189 39.76 -14.57 1.02
C SER A 189 40.38 -14.94 2.39
N GLY A 190 39.58 -14.86 3.47
CA GLY A 190 40.00 -15.13 4.84
C GLY A 190 39.00 -15.95 5.64
N GLU A 191 39.29 -16.14 6.93
CA GLU A 191 38.39 -16.78 7.88
C GLU A 191 37.05 -16.03 7.94
N ALA A 192 35.95 -16.74 7.71
CA ALA A 192 34.61 -16.21 7.82
C ALA A 192 34.00 -16.64 9.15
N GLN A 193 33.42 -15.70 9.87
CA GLN A 193 32.66 -15.98 11.08
C GLN A 193 31.19 -15.70 10.82
N VAL A 194 30.33 -16.63 11.21
CA VAL A 194 28.87 -16.47 11.07
C VAL A 194 28.23 -16.69 12.43
N ARG A 195 27.54 -15.67 12.94
CA ARG A 195 26.72 -15.82 14.13
C ARG A 195 25.37 -16.39 13.74
N VAL A 196 24.99 -17.50 14.37
CA VAL A 196 23.68 -18.10 14.26
C VAL A 196 22.95 -17.88 15.58
N THR A 197 21.77 -17.28 15.50
CA THR A 197 20.87 -17.08 16.64
C THR A 197 19.55 -17.76 16.38
N ALA A 198 19.04 -18.51 17.36
CA ALA A 198 17.68 -19.00 17.34
C ALA A 198 16.93 -18.32 18.48
N VAL A 199 15.88 -17.58 18.14
CA VAL A 199 15.14 -16.76 19.08
C VAL A 199 13.69 -17.20 19.11
N ASP A 200 13.25 -17.64 20.28
CA ASP A 200 11.91 -18.13 20.53
C ASP A 200 11.03 -16.96 20.99
N PRO A 201 9.89 -16.69 20.33
CA PRO A 201 8.92 -15.71 20.80
C PRO A 201 8.33 -16.18 22.12
N HIS A 202 8.70 -15.52 23.22
CA HIS A 202 7.96 -15.61 24.49
C HIS A 202 6.71 -14.72 24.43
N ILE A 203 5.96 -14.86 23.34
CA ILE A 203 4.75 -14.10 23.07
C ILE A 203 3.61 -14.96 23.59
N GLU A 204 3.08 -14.62 24.77
CA GLU A 204 1.94 -15.32 25.39
C GLU A 204 0.75 -15.45 24.44
N HIS A 205 0.56 -14.44 23.57
CA HIS A 205 -0.51 -14.38 22.58
C HIS A 205 -0.09 -14.89 21.18
N LEU A 206 1.03 -15.59 21.02
CA LEU A 206 1.44 -16.11 19.71
C LEU A 206 0.40 -17.07 19.12
N GLU A 207 -0.24 -17.86 19.98
CA GLU A 207 -1.33 -18.73 19.55
C GLU A 207 -2.52 -17.91 19.05
N GLU A 208 -2.84 -16.78 19.70
CA GLU A 208 -3.86 -15.85 19.22
C GLU A 208 -3.51 -15.30 17.84
N ILE A 209 -2.24 -14.92 17.59
CA ILE A 209 -1.78 -14.46 16.28
C ILE A 209 -1.96 -15.55 15.23
N HIS A 210 -1.58 -16.80 15.53
CA HIS A 210 -1.75 -17.91 14.60
C HIS A 210 -3.23 -18.28 14.36
N GLN A 211 -4.12 -18.01 15.32
CA GLN A 211 -5.56 -18.22 15.18
C GLN A 211 -6.25 -17.10 14.38
N GLN A 212 -5.61 -15.93 14.25
CA GLN A 212 -6.16 -14.82 13.48
C GLN A 212 -6.10 -15.08 11.99
N ARG A 213 -7.23 -14.84 11.32
CA ARG A 213 -7.30 -14.88 9.85
C ARG A 213 -6.69 -13.64 9.19
N GLN A 214 -6.62 -12.54 9.94
CA GLN A 214 -6.23 -11.23 9.42
C GLN A 214 -4.71 -10.99 9.45
N CYS A 215 -3.96 -11.67 10.31
CA CYS A 215 -2.52 -11.45 10.45
C CYS A 215 -1.75 -12.75 10.22
N SER A 216 -0.66 -12.68 9.46
CA SER A 216 0.34 -13.75 9.39
C SER A 216 1.58 -13.31 10.16
N PHE A 217 1.94 -14.08 11.17
CA PHE A 217 3.15 -13.84 11.97
C PHE A 217 4.39 -13.79 11.08
N GLU A 218 4.51 -14.78 10.18
CA GLU A 218 5.64 -14.98 9.30
C GLU A 218 5.81 -13.79 8.35
N GLN A 219 4.75 -13.45 7.62
CA GLN A 219 4.80 -12.34 6.66
C GLN A 219 4.95 -10.99 7.34
N SER A 220 4.36 -10.80 8.53
CA SER A 220 4.48 -9.56 9.29
C SER A 220 5.90 -9.35 9.78
N TRP A 221 6.53 -10.40 10.33
CA TRP A 221 7.92 -10.34 10.76
C TRP A 221 8.88 -10.13 9.59
N GLU A 222 8.72 -10.87 8.50
CA GLU A 222 9.54 -10.68 7.30
C GLU A 222 9.42 -9.26 6.75
N ASN A 223 8.20 -8.72 6.70
CA ASN A 223 7.96 -7.34 6.26
C ASN A 223 8.60 -6.33 7.24
N PHE A 224 8.51 -6.58 8.54
CA PHE A 224 9.15 -5.75 9.58
C PHE A 224 10.69 -5.75 9.46
N SER A 225 11.28 -6.94 9.37
CA SER A 225 12.73 -7.14 9.24
C SER A 225 13.27 -6.52 7.94
N PHE A 226 12.58 -6.73 6.82
CA PHE A 226 13.04 -6.24 5.52
C PHE A 226 12.87 -4.73 5.33
N ARG A 227 11.71 -4.17 5.72
CA ARG A 227 11.38 -2.77 5.39
C ARG A 227 11.78 -1.76 6.44
N HIS A 228 11.78 -2.17 7.70
CA HIS A 228 11.94 -1.22 8.80
C HIS A 228 13.28 -1.42 9.45
N ASN A 229 13.66 -2.65 9.78
CA ASN A 229 14.81 -2.90 10.64
C ASN A 229 14.83 -1.96 11.88
N GLY A 230 13.62 -1.65 12.39
CA GLY A 230 13.39 -0.66 13.43
C GLY A 230 13.37 0.82 13.01
N GLN A 231 13.38 1.18 11.72
CA GLN A 231 13.25 2.55 11.20
C GLN A 231 11.78 2.92 10.88
N HIS A 232 11.52 4.22 10.63
CA HIS A 232 10.18 4.76 10.38
C HIS A 232 9.45 4.04 9.23
N HIS A 233 8.14 3.85 9.36
CA HIS A 233 7.34 3.23 8.31
C HIS A 233 7.07 4.19 7.14
N MET A 234 7.92 4.09 6.11
CA MET A 234 7.94 5.03 4.98
C MET A 234 6.60 5.15 4.25
N VAL A 235 5.84 4.07 4.08
CA VAL A 235 4.57 4.11 3.32
C VAL A 235 3.55 4.97 4.08
N LEU A 236 3.29 4.67 5.36
CA LEU A 236 2.35 5.45 6.17
C LEU A 236 2.81 6.89 6.38
N ALA A 237 4.10 7.14 6.59
CA ALA A 237 4.64 8.50 6.72
C ALA A 237 4.42 9.31 5.42
N ARG A 238 4.69 8.71 4.25
CA ARG A 238 4.42 9.33 2.95
C ARG A 238 2.93 9.54 2.73
N THR A 239 2.09 8.58 3.10
CA THR A 239 0.63 8.70 3.01
C THR A 239 0.10 9.80 3.91
N GLN A 240 0.58 9.90 5.15
CA GLN A 240 0.21 10.99 6.07
C GLN A 240 0.59 12.35 5.49
N PHE A 241 1.81 12.49 4.98
CA PHE A 241 2.27 13.72 4.34
C PHE A 241 1.42 14.09 3.11
N ALA A 242 1.18 13.13 2.22
CA ALA A 242 0.35 13.33 1.04
C ALA A 242 -1.09 13.72 1.41
N MET A 243 -1.68 13.07 2.42
CA MET A 243 -3.03 13.38 2.89
C MET A 243 -3.15 14.80 3.48
N ARG A 244 -2.10 15.31 4.16
CA ARG A 244 -2.03 16.72 4.58
C ARG A 244 -2.03 17.66 3.39
N LEU A 245 -1.24 17.35 2.36
CA LEU A 245 -1.16 18.16 1.14
C LEU A 245 -2.52 18.19 0.42
N PHE A 246 -3.19 17.04 0.25
CA PHE A 246 -4.50 16.99 -0.39
C PHE A 246 -5.60 17.67 0.43
N LEU A 247 -5.51 17.64 1.76
CA LEU A 247 -6.44 18.36 2.62
C LEU A 247 -6.26 19.88 2.43
N ALA A 248 -5.02 20.36 2.39
CA ALA A 248 -4.73 21.77 2.11
C ALA A 248 -5.20 22.18 0.71
N ALA A 249 -4.94 21.37 -0.31
CA ALA A 249 -5.41 21.59 -1.68
C ALA A 249 -6.96 21.68 -1.73
N SER A 250 -7.64 20.78 -1.03
CA SER A 250 -9.11 20.77 -0.92
C SER A 250 -9.65 22.06 -0.29
N CYS A 251 -9.02 22.53 0.79
CA CYS A 251 -9.37 23.81 1.42
C CYS A 251 -9.19 24.99 0.44
N ILE A 252 -8.09 25.01 -0.34
CA ILE A 252 -7.84 26.05 -1.34
C ILE A 252 -8.93 26.00 -2.43
N VAL A 253 -9.26 24.83 -2.95
CA VAL A 253 -10.31 24.65 -3.98
C VAL A 253 -11.66 25.16 -3.46
N VAL A 254 -12.06 24.78 -2.24
CA VAL A 254 -13.31 25.25 -1.62
C VAL A 254 -13.27 26.76 -1.41
N ALA A 255 -12.17 27.33 -0.91
CA ALA A 255 -12.03 28.76 -0.69
C ALA A 255 -12.10 29.56 -2.00
N VAL A 256 -11.43 29.10 -3.07
CA VAL A 256 -11.51 29.70 -4.40
C VAL A 256 -12.96 29.68 -4.89
N MET A 257 -13.65 28.55 -4.76
CA MET A 257 -15.03 28.40 -5.22
C MET A 257 -16.01 29.27 -4.43
N LEU A 258 -15.85 29.37 -3.11
CA LEU A 258 -16.63 30.27 -2.25
C LEU A 258 -16.37 31.75 -2.56
N SER A 259 -15.11 32.13 -2.72
CA SER A 259 -14.71 33.49 -3.11
C SER A 259 -15.33 33.87 -4.46
N ARG A 260 -15.33 32.95 -5.44
CA ARG A 260 -15.99 33.20 -6.73
C ARG A 260 -17.52 33.30 -6.59
N ALA A 261 -18.14 32.43 -5.79
CA ALA A 261 -19.58 32.44 -5.58
C ALA A 261 -20.08 33.75 -4.93
N THR A 262 -19.26 34.36 -4.08
CA THR A 262 -19.61 35.58 -3.32
C THR A 262 -19.19 36.86 -4.04
N CYS A 263 -18.02 36.91 -4.68
CA CYS A 263 -17.48 38.13 -5.31
C CYS A 263 -17.89 38.32 -6.78
N SER A 264 -18.31 37.27 -7.49
CA SER A 264 -18.51 37.30 -8.95
C SER A 264 -19.99 37.14 -9.34
N MET A 265 -20.87 37.98 -8.80
CA MET A 265 -22.30 37.96 -9.17
C MET A 265 -22.60 38.49 -10.60
N GLY A 266 -21.58 38.92 -11.37
CA GLY A 266 -21.76 39.64 -12.64
C GLY A 266 -21.42 38.92 -13.95
N GLY A 267 -20.99 37.66 -13.93
CA GLY A 267 -20.63 36.96 -15.18
C GLY A 267 -19.47 36.00 -14.96
N THR A 268 -19.77 34.79 -14.51
CA THR A 268 -18.75 33.78 -14.27
C THR A 268 -18.13 33.28 -15.58
N ASN A 269 -16.82 33.44 -15.69
CA ASN A 269 -16.01 32.91 -16.79
C ASN A 269 -15.94 31.37 -16.66
N GLY A 270 -16.84 30.66 -17.36
CA GLY A 270 -17.01 29.21 -17.26
C GLY A 270 -15.75 28.38 -17.46
N ALA A 271 -14.81 28.89 -18.25
CA ALA A 271 -13.53 28.25 -18.51
C ALA A 271 -12.73 27.98 -17.24
N LEU A 272 -12.71 28.93 -16.29
CA LEU A 272 -11.97 28.73 -15.04
C LEU A 272 -12.59 27.63 -14.17
N LEU A 273 -13.93 27.58 -14.08
CA LEU A 273 -14.61 26.53 -13.32
C LEU A 273 -14.28 25.15 -13.89
N ARG A 274 -14.31 25.00 -15.22
CA ARG A 274 -13.91 23.75 -15.88
C ARG A 274 -12.47 23.35 -15.53
N ARG A 275 -11.53 24.31 -15.61
CA ARG A 275 -10.12 24.07 -15.23
C ARG A 275 -9.97 23.64 -13.77
N VAL A 276 -10.67 24.29 -12.85
CA VAL A 276 -10.65 23.91 -11.42
C VAL A 276 -11.20 22.50 -11.20
N ILE A 277 -12.28 22.13 -11.88
CA ILE A 277 -12.87 20.78 -11.76
C ILE A 277 -11.93 19.71 -12.31
N VAL A 278 -11.37 19.92 -13.50
CA VAL A 278 -10.42 18.97 -14.11
C VAL A 278 -9.17 18.84 -13.24
N LEU A 279 -8.61 19.96 -12.78
CA LEU A 279 -7.45 19.97 -11.90
C LEU A 279 -7.74 19.26 -10.57
N LYS A 280 -8.90 19.51 -9.95
CA LYS A 280 -9.33 18.79 -8.74
C LYS A 280 -9.41 17.29 -8.98
N CYS A 281 -10.04 16.85 -10.08
CA CYS A 281 -10.17 15.44 -10.39
C CYS A 281 -8.81 14.74 -10.52
N LEU A 282 -7.87 15.33 -11.26
CA LEU A 282 -6.58 14.72 -11.59
C LEU A 282 -5.52 14.91 -10.50
N ALA A 283 -5.43 16.08 -9.90
CA ALA A 283 -4.36 16.42 -8.96
C ALA A 283 -4.76 16.18 -7.49
N GLN A 284 -6.05 16.06 -7.18
CA GLN A 284 -6.54 15.89 -5.82
C GLN A 284 -7.31 14.57 -5.66
N ASP A 285 -8.46 14.41 -6.33
CA ASP A 285 -9.38 13.30 -6.06
C ASP A 285 -8.75 11.93 -6.35
N PHE A 286 -8.12 11.77 -7.51
CA PHE A 286 -7.51 10.51 -7.90
C PHE A 286 -6.30 10.13 -7.02
N PRO A 287 -5.30 11.01 -6.80
CA PRO A 287 -4.20 10.73 -5.87
C PRO A 287 -4.65 10.55 -4.41
N GLN A 288 -5.67 11.27 -3.96
CA GLN A 288 -6.22 11.13 -2.62
C GLN A 288 -6.82 9.74 -2.40
N GLN A 289 -7.59 9.22 -3.35
CA GLN A 289 -8.12 7.86 -3.26
C GLN A 289 -7.01 6.81 -3.21
N ILE A 290 -5.96 6.97 -4.01
CA ILE A 290 -4.78 6.11 -3.95
C ILE A 290 -4.13 6.16 -2.56
N CYS A 291 -4.04 7.34 -1.95
CA CYS A 291 -3.49 7.47 -0.60
C CYS A 291 -4.35 6.75 0.46
N ILE A 292 -5.68 6.85 0.36
CA ILE A 292 -6.61 6.14 1.24
C ILE A 292 -6.45 4.62 1.07
N VAL A 293 -6.36 4.12 -0.16
CA VAL A 293 -6.10 2.70 -0.44
C VAL A 293 -4.73 2.27 0.10
N ALA A 294 -3.69 3.06 -0.12
CA ALA A 294 -2.34 2.77 0.37
C ALA A 294 -2.28 2.75 1.91
N TYR A 295 -3.05 3.62 2.57
CA TYR A 295 -3.24 3.55 4.03
C TYR A 295 -3.92 2.25 4.44
N MET A 296 -5.08 1.94 3.85
CA MET A 296 -5.82 0.72 4.18
C MET A 296 -4.95 -0.53 3.99
N TYR A 297 -4.22 -0.61 2.88
CA TYR A 297 -3.27 -1.69 2.63
C TYR A 297 -2.11 -1.68 3.63
N GLY A 298 -1.47 -0.53 3.85
CA GLY A 298 -0.32 -0.41 4.73
C GLY A 298 -0.62 -0.78 6.19
N TRP A 299 -1.82 -0.48 6.67
CA TRP A 299 -2.23 -0.78 8.05
C TRP A 299 -2.89 -2.16 8.20
N TYR A 300 -3.87 -2.50 7.32
CA TYR A 300 -4.75 -3.66 7.48
C TYR A 300 -4.40 -4.89 6.64
N ALA A 301 -3.37 -4.85 5.78
CA ALA A 301 -2.93 -6.06 5.08
C ALA A 301 -2.47 -7.15 6.06
N THR A 302 -2.38 -8.40 5.59
CA THR A 302 -1.98 -9.56 6.42
C THR A 302 -0.60 -9.47 7.03
N ASN A 303 0.24 -8.61 6.44
CA ASN A 303 1.57 -8.23 6.88
C ASN A 303 1.70 -6.72 7.14
N GLY A 304 0.56 -6.05 7.29
CA GLY A 304 0.45 -4.61 7.53
C GLY A 304 1.01 -4.20 8.90
N LEU A 305 1.12 -2.90 9.11
CA LEU A 305 1.74 -2.33 10.30
C LEU A 305 1.07 -2.79 11.60
N ARG A 306 -0.25 -2.94 11.58
CA ARG A 306 -0.98 -3.42 12.74
C ARG A 306 -0.56 -4.83 13.14
N CYS A 307 -0.45 -5.74 12.17
CA CYS A 307 0.01 -7.10 12.44
C CYS A 307 1.45 -7.10 12.94
N GLN A 308 2.29 -6.17 12.48
CA GLN A 308 3.64 -5.97 13.02
C GLN A 308 3.61 -5.47 14.47
N MET A 309 2.74 -4.50 14.80
CA MET A 309 2.58 -4.01 16.18
C MET A 309 2.06 -5.09 17.12
N CYS A 310 1.19 -5.96 16.62
CA CYS A 310 0.70 -7.13 17.35
C CYS A 310 1.85 -8.10 17.74
N LEU A 311 2.96 -8.15 17.00
CA LEU A 311 4.15 -8.92 17.38
C LEU A 311 4.78 -8.41 18.69
N PHE A 312 4.67 -7.10 18.94
CA PHE A 312 5.24 -6.46 20.11
C PHE A 312 4.27 -6.40 21.30
N HIS A 313 2.97 -6.15 21.03
CA HIS A 313 1.99 -5.95 22.08
C HIS A 313 0.59 -6.50 21.72
N PRO A 314 -0.07 -7.28 22.62
CA PRO A 314 -1.37 -7.91 22.33
C PRO A 314 -2.52 -6.93 22.09
N LEU A 315 -2.44 -5.70 22.61
CA LEU A 315 -3.47 -4.67 22.39
C LEU A 315 -3.73 -4.36 20.90
N HIS A 316 -2.78 -4.62 20.01
CA HIS A 316 -2.92 -4.37 18.58
C HIS A 316 -3.42 -5.59 17.80
N CYS A 317 -3.57 -6.73 18.48
CA CYS A 317 -4.04 -7.99 17.93
C CYS A 317 -5.57 -8.08 17.86
N GLY A 318 -6.32 -6.99 18.10
CA GLY A 318 -7.78 -7.02 17.92
C GLY A 318 -8.17 -7.43 16.50
N GLN A 319 -9.45 -7.71 16.26
CA GLN A 319 -10.00 -7.78 14.89
C GLN A 319 -10.66 -6.45 14.57
N GLU A 320 -10.08 -5.70 13.62
CA GLU A 320 -10.68 -4.46 13.10
C GLU A 320 -10.75 -4.62 11.60
N SER A 321 -11.94 -4.43 11.06
CA SER A 321 -12.14 -4.42 9.62
C SER A 321 -11.45 -3.19 9.01
N PRO A 322 -10.81 -3.31 7.83
CA PRO A 322 -10.31 -2.14 7.09
C PRO A 322 -11.43 -1.14 6.79
N LEU A 323 -12.69 -1.59 6.72
CA LEU A 323 -13.88 -0.77 6.48
C LEU A 323 -14.68 -0.54 7.77
N HIS A 324 -14.01 -0.25 8.89
CA HIS A 324 -14.70 0.32 10.04
C HIS A 324 -15.25 1.72 9.72
N TRP A 325 -16.07 2.27 10.61
CA TRP A 325 -16.91 3.44 10.32
C TRP A 325 -16.12 4.66 9.80
N THR A 326 -14.97 4.99 10.39
CA THR A 326 -14.13 6.11 9.94
C THR A 326 -13.64 5.94 8.51
N ASN A 327 -13.06 4.78 8.18
CA ASN A 327 -12.57 4.49 6.83
C ASN A 327 -13.69 4.41 5.81
N LEU A 328 -14.82 3.80 6.19
CA LEU A 328 -15.99 3.71 5.33
C LEU A 328 -16.53 5.11 5.00
N LEU A 329 -16.67 5.98 6.01
CA LEU A 329 -17.09 7.37 5.80
C LEU A 329 -16.08 8.16 4.97
N ALA A 330 -14.79 7.99 5.20
CA ALA A 330 -13.76 8.65 4.39
C ALA A 330 -13.80 8.20 2.92
N CYS A 331 -13.89 6.90 2.66
CA CYS A 331 -14.05 6.37 1.31
C CYS A 331 -15.32 6.88 0.64
N ALA A 332 -16.47 6.81 1.34
CA ALA A 332 -17.75 7.27 0.81
C ALA A 332 -17.75 8.77 0.52
N ALA A 333 -17.26 9.59 1.45
CA ALA A 333 -17.20 11.04 1.29
C ALA A 333 -16.21 11.46 0.18
N THR A 334 -15.06 10.79 0.06
CA THR A 334 -14.12 11.05 -1.06
C THR A 334 -14.72 10.63 -2.39
N ALA A 335 -15.38 9.47 -2.48
CA ALA A 335 -16.04 9.02 -3.70
C ALA A 335 -17.18 9.96 -4.12
N LEU A 336 -18.03 10.38 -3.17
CA LEU A 336 -19.10 11.34 -3.41
C LEU A 336 -18.55 12.71 -3.80
N SER A 337 -17.47 13.17 -3.15
CA SER A 337 -16.79 14.42 -3.52
C SER A 337 -16.26 14.37 -4.95
N ALA A 338 -15.63 13.26 -5.35
CA ALA A 338 -15.11 13.06 -6.70
C ALA A 338 -16.25 13.02 -7.74
N ALA A 339 -17.31 12.25 -7.47
CA ALA A 339 -18.47 12.14 -8.34
C ALA A 339 -19.28 13.45 -8.44
N SER A 340 -19.33 14.25 -7.38
CA SER A 340 -20.08 15.51 -7.34
C SER A 340 -19.58 16.53 -8.37
N SER A 341 -18.32 16.46 -8.78
CA SER A 341 -17.75 17.29 -9.85
C SER A 341 -18.54 17.19 -11.17
N GLN A 342 -19.21 16.06 -11.39
CA GLN A 342 -20.06 15.83 -12.57
C GLN A 342 -21.36 16.65 -12.55
N LEU A 343 -21.82 17.09 -11.37
CA LEU A 343 -23.01 17.96 -11.23
C LEU A 343 -22.79 19.35 -11.85
N LEU A 344 -21.53 19.78 -11.95
CA LEU A 344 -21.14 21.10 -12.45
C LEU A 344 -20.90 21.10 -13.98
N ILE A 345 -20.80 19.93 -14.60
CA ILE A 345 -20.51 19.76 -16.02
C ILE A 345 -21.84 19.59 -16.79
N LYS A 346 -22.17 20.56 -17.65
CA LYS A 346 -23.35 20.50 -18.54
C LYS A 346 -22.91 20.39 -19.99
N ALA A 347 -23.30 19.33 -20.67
CA ALA A 347 -23.11 19.21 -22.11
C ALA A 347 -23.71 20.44 -22.80
N LYS A 348 -22.96 21.07 -23.70
CA LYS A 348 -23.46 22.10 -24.60
C LYS A 348 -24.33 21.37 -25.61
N ALA A 349 -25.64 21.31 -25.33
CA ALA A 349 -26.61 21.02 -26.38
C ALA A 349 -26.37 22.07 -27.48
N LYS A 350 -25.90 21.62 -28.65
CA LYS A 350 -25.62 22.52 -29.78
C LYS A 350 -26.99 22.99 -30.25
N THR A 351 -27.40 24.18 -29.82
CA THR A 351 -28.72 24.78 -30.10
C THR A 351 -28.96 25.11 -31.60
N ALA A 352 -28.16 24.54 -32.51
CA ALA A 352 -28.13 24.88 -33.93
C ALA A 352 -28.63 23.76 -34.86
N ARG A 353 -29.04 22.58 -34.35
CA ARG A 353 -29.71 21.58 -35.18
C ARG A 353 -31.23 21.80 -35.16
N PRO A 354 -31.91 21.72 -36.33
CA PRO A 354 -33.34 21.94 -36.44
C PRO A 354 -34.10 20.92 -35.58
N ALA A 355 -35.18 21.38 -34.94
CA ALA A 355 -35.98 20.70 -33.92
C ALA A 355 -36.68 19.39 -34.33
N TRP A 356 -36.30 18.78 -35.45
CA TRP A 356 -36.90 17.59 -36.04
C TRP A 356 -35.99 16.34 -35.99
N ASP A 357 -34.75 16.49 -35.52
CA ASP A 357 -33.84 15.36 -35.27
C ASP A 357 -33.90 15.03 -33.77
N ASP A 358 -34.36 13.83 -33.45
CA ASP A 358 -34.79 13.40 -32.12
C ASP A 358 -33.78 13.73 -31.00
N GLY A 359 -34.17 14.62 -30.07
CA GLY A 359 -33.36 15.02 -28.91
C GLY A 359 -33.00 13.89 -27.93
N HIS A 360 -33.40 12.66 -28.20
CA HIS A 360 -33.09 11.47 -27.40
C HIS A 360 -31.61 11.05 -27.49
N ASP A 361 -30.96 11.25 -28.64
CA ASP A 361 -29.58 10.78 -28.84
C ASP A 361 -28.56 11.65 -28.07
N GLU A 362 -28.77 12.97 -28.00
CA GLU A 362 -27.87 13.88 -27.27
C GLU A 362 -27.91 13.61 -25.75
N ASP A 363 -29.08 13.35 -25.19
CA ASP A 363 -29.25 13.02 -23.77
C ASP A 363 -28.63 11.65 -23.43
N CYS A 364 -28.74 10.68 -24.33
CA CYS A 364 -28.11 9.37 -24.19
C CYS A 364 -26.58 9.49 -24.14
N VAL A 365 -25.98 10.19 -25.11
CA VAL A 365 -24.52 10.39 -25.18
C VAL A 365 -24.02 11.17 -23.96
N ALA A 366 -24.72 12.21 -23.53
CA ALA A 366 -24.38 12.96 -22.32
C ALA A 366 -24.47 12.09 -21.05
N GLY A 367 -25.44 11.18 -20.99
CA GLY A 367 -25.57 10.19 -19.92
C GLY A 367 -24.39 9.23 -19.87
N VAL A 368 -24.00 8.67 -21.01
CA VAL A 368 -22.84 7.75 -21.13
C VAL A 368 -21.56 8.46 -20.71
N PHE A 369 -21.32 9.70 -21.16
CA PHE A 369 -20.13 10.45 -20.80
C PHE A 369 -20.07 10.77 -19.30
N ARG A 370 -21.19 11.15 -18.69
CA ARG A 370 -21.28 11.35 -17.24
C ARG A 370 -21.01 10.07 -16.47
N PHE A 371 -21.59 8.95 -16.90
CA PHE A 371 -21.33 7.65 -16.29
C PHE A 371 -19.84 7.30 -16.38
N ALA A 372 -19.23 7.45 -17.55
CA ALA A 372 -17.80 7.26 -17.76
C ALA A 372 -16.95 8.13 -16.84
N LEU A 373 -17.26 9.42 -16.70
CA LEU A 373 -16.54 10.31 -15.81
C LEU A 373 -16.72 9.98 -14.33
N VAL A 374 -17.92 9.54 -13.90
CA VAL A 374 -18.13 9.02 -12.54
C VAL A 374 -17.24 7.79 -12.34
N CYS A 375 -17.25 6.84 -13.27
CA CYS A 375 -16.42 5.63 -13.20
C CYS A 375 -14.93 5.96 -13.09
N LEU A 376 -14.44 6.89 -13.91
CA LEU A 376 -13.06 7.36 -13.84
C LEU A 376 -12.75 8.04 -12.50
N SER A 377 -13.68 8.85 -11.99
CA SER A 377 -13.52 9.59 -10.75
C SER A 377 -13.41 8.71 -9.52
N VAL A 378 -13.96 7.48 -9.53
CA VAL A 378 -13.86 6.52 -8.40
C VAL A 378 -13.00 5.30 -8.71
N LEU A 379 -12.28 5.33 -9.85
CA LEU A 379 -11.52 4.19 -10.37
C LEU A 379 -10.49 3.61 -9.39
N PRO A 380 -9.72 4.41 -8.62
CA PRO A 380 -8.77 3.84 -7.65
C PRO A 380 -9.45 2.99 -6.59
N PHE A 381 -10.59 3.43 -6.04
CA PHE A 381 -11.36 2.63 -5.08
C PHE A 381 -11.95 1.38 -5.71
N LEU A 382 -12.55 1.50 -6.90
CA LEU A 382 -13.10 0.34 -7.60
C LEU A 382 -12.03 -0.71 -7.92
N THR A 383 -10.84 -0.27 -8.33
CA THR A 383 -9.70 -1.14 -8.60
C THR A 383 -9.18 -1.79 -7.32
N ALA A 384 -9.07 -1.04 -6.24
CA ALA A 384 -8.63 -1.56 -4.95
C ALA A 384 -9.60 -2.60 -4.38
N ILE A 385 -10.91 -2.33 -4.49
CA ILE A 385 -11.94 -3.29 -4.15
C ILE A 385 -11.76 -4.51 -5.08
N TYR A 386 -11.62 -4.32 -6.39
CA TYR A 386 -11.42 -5.40 -7.39
C TYR A 386 -10.25 -6.34 -7.13
N LEU A 387 -9.13 -5.80 -6.68
CA LEU A 387 -7.94 -6.60 -6.39
C LEU A 387 -7.94 -7.16 -4.96
N SER A 388 -8.93 -6.81 -4.14
CA SER A 388 -8.96 -7.24 -2.75
C SER A 388 -9.49 -8.68 -2.61
N PRO A 389 -8.80 -9.56 -1.87
CA PRO A 389 -9.33 -10.89 -1.55
C PRO A 389 -10.55 -10.85 -0.62
N MET A 390 -10.90 -9.68 -0.07
CA MET A 390 -12.07 -9.47 0.81
C MET A 390 -13.39 -9.88 0.17
N TRP A 391 -13.44 -10.00 -1.16
CA TRP A 391 -14.65 -10.31 -1.91
C TRP A 391 -15.25 -11.67 -1.63
N PHE A 392 -14.40 -12.65 -1.31
CA PHE A 392 -14.84 -14.00 -0.96
C PHE A 392 -15.62 -14.06 0.36
N HIS A 393 -15.65 -12.96 1.13
CA HIS A 393 -16.34 -12.88 2.40
C HIS A 393 -17.69 -12.16 2.36
N TYR A 394 -18.13 -11.65 1.19
CA TYR A 394 -19.46 -11.04 1.07
C TYR A 394 -20.51 -12.08 0.66
N ASP A 395 -21.60 -12.18 1.43
CA ASP A 395 -22.75 -13.04 1.15
C ASP A 395 -23.40 -12.75 -0.22
N HIS A 396 -23.20 -11.55 -0.75
CA HIS A 396 -23.72 -11.09 -2.04
C HIS A 396 -22.61 -10.78 -3.05
N ILE A 397 -21.63 -11.68 -3.17
CA ILE A 397 -20.46 -11.50 -4.06
C ILE A 397 -20.84 -11.12 -5.51
N VAL A 398 -21.87 -11.72 -6.08
CA VAL A 398 -22.32 -11.42 -7.47
C VAL A 398 -22.77 -9.97 -7.61
N LEU A 399 -23.53 -9.46 -6.65
CA LEU A 399 -24.02 -8.08 -6.66
C LEU A 399 -22.85 -7.10 -6.48
N VAL A 400 -21.94 -7.38 -5.54
CA VAL A 400 -20.74 -6.56 -5.31
C VAL A 400 -19.87 -6.53 -6.56
N MET A 401 -19.65 -7.68 -7.20
CA MET A 401 -18.92 -7.74 -8.47
C MET A 401 -19.62 -6.94 -9.56
N PHE A 402 -20.94 -7.04 -9.71
CA PHE A 402 -21.63 -6.27 -10.75
C PHE A 402 -21.54 -4.77 -10.50
N VAL A 403 -21.79 -4.33 -9.26
CA VAL A 403 -21.77 -2.92 -8.87
C VAL A 403 -20.36 -2.31 -8.92
N THR A 404 -19.31 -3.10 -8.72
CA THR A 404 -17.93 -2.60 -8.72
C THR A 404 -17.18 -2.84 -10.02
N ALA A 405 -17.31 -4.02 -10.62
CA ALA A 405 -16.58 -4.40 -11.83
C ALA A 405 -17.07 -3.64 -13.06
N LEU A 406 -18.38 -3.43 -13.23
CA LEU A 406 -18.90 -2.70 -14.40
C LEU A 406 -18.37 -1.24 -14.42
N PRO A 407 -18.47 -0.47 -13.33
CA PRO A 407 -17.82 0.84 -13.25
C PRO A 407 -16.29 0.79 -13.34
N CYS A 408 -15.65 -0.24 -12.76
CA CYS A 408 -14.18 -0.39 -12.81
C CYS A 408 -13.70 -0.57 -14.26
N VAL A 409 -14.28 -1.53 -14.98
CA VAL A 409 -13.97 -1.81 -16.39
C VAL A 409 -14.28 -0.60 -17.26
N SER A 410 -15.42 0.06 -17.02
CA SER A 410 -15.77 1.29 -17.75
C SER A 410 -14.75 2.40 -17.52
N GLY A 411 -14.29 2.59 -16.28
CA GLY A 411 -13.27 3.58 -15.94
C GLY A 411 -11.90 3.26 -16.57
N TRP A 412 -11.47 2.00 -16.55
CA TRP A 412 -10.23 1.56 -17.22
C TRP A 412 -10.33 1.70 -18.74
N LEU A 413 -11.45 1.31 -19.34
CA LEU A 413 -11.68 1.47 -20.78
C LEU A 413 -11.61 2.95 -21.16
N MET A 414 -12.21 3.85 -20.37
CA MET A 414 -12.12 5.29 -20.60
C MET A 414 -10.71 5.83 -20.45
N LEU A 415 -9.93 5.34 -19.48
CA LEU A 415 -8.52 5.73 -19.33
C LEU A 415 -7.68 5.25 -20.52
N CYS A 416 -7.90 4.02 -20.99
CA CYS A 416 -7.15 3.39 -22.06
C CYS A 416 -7.58 3.81 -23.47
N CYS A 417 -8.85 4.18 -23.68
CA CYS A 417 -9.39 4.57 -24.98
C CYS A 417 -9.67 6.06 -25.10
N GLY A 418 -9.73 6.80 -23.99
CA GLY A 418 -10.02 8.23 -23.98
C GLY A 418 -9.00 9.04 -24.80
N TRP A 419 -7.72 8.67 -24.74
CA TRP A 419 -6.68 9.32 -25.56
C TRP A 419 -6.85 9.03 -27.06
N LEU A 420 -7.30 7.83 -27.43
CA LEU A 420 -7.60 7.50 -28.84
C LEU A 420 -8.76 8.38 -29.35
N LEU A 421 -9.80 8.59 -28.54
CA LEU A 421 -10.92 9.47 -28.89
C LEU A 421 -10.48 10.93 -29.09
N VAL A 422 -9.48 11.39 -28.35
CA VAL A 422 -8.88 12.73 -28.56
C VAL A 422 -8.14 12.77 -29.89
N VAL A 423 -7.24 11.81 -30.13
CA VAL A 423 -6.40 11.76 -31.34
C VAL A 423 -7.24 11.59 -32.62
N PHE A 424 -8.26 10.73 -32.61
CA PHE A 424 -9.09 10.49 -33.79
C PHE A 424 -10.03 11.65 -34.11
N LYS A 425 -10.39 12.50 -33.13
CA LYS A 425 -11.24 13.66 -33.36
C LYS A 425 -10.49 14.75 -34.13
N ASP A 426 -9.25 15.04 -33.77
CA ASP A 426 -8.43 16.04 -34.46
C ASP A 426 -8.22 15.67 -35.93
N GLY A 427 -8.03 14.38 -36.24
CA GLY A 427 -7.94 13.90 -37.62
C GLY A 427 -9.25 13.96 -38.42
N PHE A 428 -10.40 13.95 -37.75
CA PHE A 428 -11.72 14.07 -38.38
C PHE A 428 -12.10 15.53 -38.67
N ASP A 429 -11.76 16.47 -37.77
CA ASP A 429 -12.01 17.90 -37.98
C ASP A 429 -11.08 18.50 -39.05
N GLU A 430 -9.93 17.88 -39.36
CA GLU A 430 -9.06 18.30 -40.47
C GLU A 430 -9.46 17.72 -41.84
N SER A 431 -10.31 16.68 -41.88
CA SER A 431 -10.72 16.01 -43.12
C SER A 431 -12.13 16.39 -43.61
N LEU A 432 -12.85 17.21 -42.84
CA LEU A 432 -14.13 17.85 -43.16
C LEU A 432 -13.93 19.34 -43.44
#